data_AF-A0A2H0QPJ8-F1
#
_entry.id   AF-A0A2H0QPJ8-F1
#
_cell.length_a   1.000
_cell.length_b   1.000
_cell.length_c   1.000
_cell.angle_alpha   90.00
_cell.angle_beta   90.00
_cell.angle_gamma   90.00
#
_symmetry.space_group_name_H-M   'P 1'
#
loop_
_entity.id
_entity.type
_entity.pdbx_description
1 polymer ?
#
loop_
_entity_poly.entity_id
_entity_poly.type
_entity_poly.pdbx_seq_one_letter_code
_entity_poly.pdbx_strand_id
1 'polypeptide(L)'
;MRICLYSIISLLLISCSSQTKNMISSGDLVLKGGVFKTQKWSDPLTFERKSWYKEFTLLFDVLYQKIDLQSPFAQWYSESEKESINSCSEALLVVSYHLDAKRISYSMFKEQMSKAGYEEFALEEFGQNLKLHPDYEYLSLSLHKVHGFCRKGTSLDSDLRISFPGFNEVVLH
;
A
#
# COMPACT_ATOMS: atom_id res chain seq x y z
N MET A 1 46.64 14.67 25.38
CA MET A 1 45.87 13.71 24.56
C MET A 1 44.50 13.31 25.13
N ARG A 2 44.01 13.91 26.25
CA ARG A 2 42.63 13.68 26.74
C ARG A 2 41.63 14.76 26.28
N ILE A 3 42.11 15.98 26.06
CA ILE A 3 41.28 17.13 25.66
C ILE A 3 40.73 16.99 24.23
N CYS A 4 41.50 16.46 23.27
CA CYS A 4 41.01 16.22 21.91
C CYS A 4 39.90 15.15 21.83
N LEU A 5 39.87 14.19 22.77
CA LEU A 5 38.87 13.12 22.76
C LEU A 5 37.47 13.67 23.12
N TYR A 6 37.40 14.62 24.06
CA TYR A 6 36.15 15.28 24.43
C TYR A 6 35.60 16.19 23.32
N SER A 7 36.47 16.86 22.55
CA SER A 7 36.04 17.68 21.41
C SER A 7 35.46 16.84 20.27
N ILE A 8 35.96 15.63 20.04
CA ILE A 8 35.44 14.72 19.00
C ILE A 8 34.06 14.15 19.40
N ILE A 9 33.84 13.86 20.69
CA ILE A 9 32.56 13.35 21.19
C ILE A 9 31.46 14.43 21.11
N SER A 10 31.79 15.71 21.35
CA SER A 10 30.83 16.81 21.25
C SER A 10 30.41 17.13 19.79
N LEU A 11 31.29 16.91 18.81
CA LEU A 11 31.00 17.13 17.39
C LEU A 11 30.06 16.07 16.78
N LEU A 12 29.98 14.87 17.38
CA LEU A 12 29.12 13.78 16.90
C LEU A 12 27.63 13.95 17.31
N LEU A 13 27.30 14.88 18.21
CA LEU A 13 25.93 15.08 18.70
C LEU A 13 25.11 16.11 17.90
N ILE A 14 25.71 16.82 16.95
CA ILE A 14 25.05 17.94 16.24
C ILE A 14 24.45 17.51 14.88
N SER A 15 24.68 16.27 14.45
CA SER A 15 24.37 15.84 13.07
C SER A 15 22.99 15.21 12.86
N CYS A 16 22.13 15.15 13.88
CA CYS A 16 20.81 14.49 13.80
C CYS A 16 19.65 15.49 13.84
N SER A 17 19.50 16.39 12.87
CA SER A 17 18.31 17.24 12.79
C SER A 17 18.06 17.82 11.39
N SER A 18 17.85 16.96 10.40
CA SER A 18 17.20 17.39 9.16
C SER A 18 16.42 16.25 8.50
N GLN A 19 15.47 15.67 9.25
CA GLN A 19 14.36 14.99 8.59
C GLN A 19 13.41 16.07 8.10
N THR A 20 13.14 16.09 6.80
CA THR A 20 12.13 16.99 6.22
C THR A 20 10.79 16.75 6.91
N LYS A 21 10.03 17.84 7.18
CA LYS A 21 8.74 17.73 7.89
C LYS A 21 7.75 16.77 7.22
N ASN A 22 7.90 16.52 5.91
CA ASN A 22 7.14 15.54 5.16
C ASN A 22 8.11 14.49 4.60
N MET A 23 7.75 13.22 4.74
CA MET A 23 8.57 12.07 4.34
C MET A 23 7.69 11.02 3.66
N ILE A 24 8.27 10.32 2.68
CA ILE A 24 7.65 9.15 2.07
C ILE A 24 8.54 7.95 2.37
N SER A 25 7.95 6.89 2.90
CA SER A 25 8.61 5.61 3.13
C SER A 25 8.15 4.59 2.09
N SER A 26 9.06 3.71 1.70
CA SER A 26 8.78 2.56 0.83
C SER A 26 9.19 1.27 1.53
N GLY A 27 8.49 0.18 1.25
CA GLY A 27 8.85 -1.14 1.73
C GLY A 27 7.90 -2.18 1.18
N ASP A 28 7.98 -3.40 1.71
CA ASP A 28 7.11 -4.50 1.33
C ASP A 28 6.39 -5.05 2.56
N LEU A 29 5.21 -5.62 2.34
CA LEU A 29 4.46 -6.36 3.33
C LEU A 29 4.11 -7.72 2.76
N VAL A 30 4.41 -8.77 3.53
CA VAL A 30 4.23 -10.15 3.08
C VAL A 30 3.21 -10.84 3.97
N LEU A 31 2.12 -11.31 3.37
CA LEU A 31 1.14 -12.19 3.99
C LEU A 31 1.56 -13.64 3.73
N LYS A 32 1.75 -14.43 4.78
CA LYS A 32 2.34 -15.77 4.64
C LYS A 32 1.27 -16.85 4.45
N GLY A 33 1.15 -17.36 3.22
CA GLY A 33 0.22 -18.44 2.91
C GLY A 33 -1.24 -18.02 3.10
N GLY A 34 -2.12 -19.01 3.13
CA GLY A 34 -3.53 -18.78 3.36
C GLY A 34 -4.31 -20.07 3.53
N VAL A 35 -5.55 -19.92 3.95
CA VAL A 35 -6.51 -21.01 4.10
C VAL A 35 -7.84 -20.56 3.54
N PHE A 36 -8.54 -21.48 2.87
CA PHE A 36 -9.92 -21.28 2.43
C PHE A 36 -10.64 -22.61 2.42
N LYS A 37 -11.66 -22.74 3.28
CA LYS A 37 -12.39 -24.00 3.52
C LYS A 37 -11.41 -25.13 3.89
N THR A 38 -11.24 -26.14 3.04
CA THR A 38 -10.33 -27.29 3.25
C THR A 38 -8.98 -27.10 2.58
N GLN A 39 -8.79 -26.03 1.81
CA GLN A 39 -7.55 -25.76 1.08
C GLN A 39 -6.62 -24.89 1.91
N LYS A 40 -5.32 -25.19 1.86
CA LYS A 40 -4.24 -24.43 2.48
C LYS A 40 -3.07 -24.32 1.53
N TRP A 41 -2.43 -23.16 1.47
CA TRP A 41 -1.24 -22.92 0.67
C TRP A 41 -0.17 -22.18 1.48
N SER A 42 1.06 -22.23 0.99
CA SER A 42 2.22 -21.56 1.59
C SER A 42 2.72 -20.37 0.77
N ASP A 43 2.20 -20.19 -0.44
CA ASP A 43 2.55 -19.09 -1.34
C ASP A 43 2.29 -17.74 -0.66
N PRO A 44 3.23 -16.79 -0.73
CA PRO A 44 3.06 -15.47 -0.12
C PRO A 44 2.19 -14.57 -0.98
N LEU A 45 1.46 -13.66 -0.33
CA LEU A 45 0.89 -12.47 -0.97
C LEU A 45 1.76 -11.26 -0.58
N THR A 46 2.50 -10.72 -1.54
CA THR A 46 3.43 -9.61 -1.30
C THR A 46 2.82 -8.32 -1.83
N PHE A 47 2.77 -7.31 -0.96
CA PHE A 47 2.36 -5.96 -1.29
C PHE A 47 3.56 -5.03 -1.32
N GLU A 48 3.64 -4.20 -2.35
CA GLU A 48 4.46 -3.00 -2.30
C GLU A 48 3.76 -1.97 -1.42
N ARG A 49 4.53 -1.29 -0.57
CA ARG A 49 4.02 -0.31 0.39
C ARG A 49 4.61 1.06 0.14
N LYS A 50 3.75 2.08 0.08
CA LYS A 50 4.12 3.49 0.17
C LYS A 50 3.38 4.15 1.32
N SER A 51 4.12 4.85 2.16
CA SER A 51 3.58 5.51 3.35
C SER A 51 3.99 6.98 3.40
N TRP A 52 3.04 7.88 3.62
CA TRP A 52 3.28 9.32 3.71
C TRP A 52 3.20 9.77 5.17
N TYR A 53 4.28 10.36 5.65
CA TYR A 53 4.43 10.83 7.02
C TYR A 53 4.59 12.34 7.07
N LYS A 54 3.98 12.97 8.08
CA LYS A 54 4.36 14.31 8.52
C LYS A 54 5.02 14.18 9.88
N GLU A 55 6.29 14.52 9.96
CA GLU A 55 7.17 14.23 11.09
C GLU A 55 7.08 12.72 11.41
N PHE A 56 6.62 12.34 12.60
CA PHE A 56 6.43 10.93 12.98
C PHE A 56 5.00 10.41 12.83
N THR A 57 4.09 11.22 12.25
CA THR A 57 2.67 10.86 12.10
C THR A 57 2.40 10.30 10.71
N LEU A 58 1.93 9.04 10.64
CA LEU A 58 1.43 8.44 9.40
C LEU A 58 0.15 9.14 8.97
N LEU A 59 0.17 9.77 7.79
CA LEU A 59 -1.01 10.45 7.23
C LEU A 59 -1.79 9.54 6.29
N PHE A 60 -1.07 8.80 5.46
CA PHE A 60 -1.64 7.93 4.43
C PHE A 60 -0.72 6.72 4.21
N ASP A 61 -1.31 5.56 3.98
CA ASP A 61 -0.59 4.31 3.68
C ASP A 61 -1.29 3.61 2.53
N VAL A 62 -0.53 3.09 1.59
CA VAL A 62 -1.03 2.26 0.50
C VAL A 62 -0.17 1.04 0.42
N LEU A 63 -0.82 -0.11 0.50
CA LEU A 63 -0.27 -1.40 0.14
C LEU A 63 -0.95 -1.82 -1.15
N TYR A 64 -0.20 -2.18 -2.19
CA TYR A 64 -0.77 -2.54 -3.47
C TYR A 64 -0.03 -3.71 -4.10
N GLN A 65 -0.75 -4.49 -4.91
CA GLN A 65 -0.18 -5.53 -5.76
C GLN A 65 -1.11 -5.85 -6.92
N LYS A 66 -0.54 -6.34 -8.03
CA LYS A 66 -1.32 -6.80 -9.20
C LYS A 66 -2.05 -8.08 -8.84
N ILE A 67 -3.34 -8.14 -9.15
CA ILE A 67 -4.16 -9.33 -8.90
C ILE A 67 -3.78 -10.41 -9.90
N ASP A 68 -3.37 -11.57 -9.39
CA ASP A 68 -3.12 -12.77 -10.18
C ASP A 68 -4.19 -13.83 -9.84
N LEU A 69 -5.06 -14.13 -10.80
CA LEU A 69 -6.11 -15.15 -10.65
C LEU A 69 -5.57 -16.59 -10.74
N GLN A 70 -4.30 -16.79 -11.08
CA GLN A 70 -3.63 -18.09 -10.98
C GLN A 70 -3.08 -18.37 -9.58
N SER A 71 -2.97 -17.33 -8.75
CA SER A 71 -2.54 -17.44 -7.37
C SER A 71 -3.55 -18.24 -6.52
N PRO A 72 -3.12 -19.02 -5.51
CA PRO A 72 -4.05 -19.63 -4.55
C PRO A 72 -4.96 -18.63 -3.83
N PHE A 73 -4.53 -17.36 -3.69
CA PHE A 73 -5.36 -16.29 -3.14
C PHE A 73 -6.55 -15.94 -4.04
N ALA A 74 -6.62 -16.44 -5.28
CA ALA A 74 -7.80 -16.35 -6.12
C ALA A 74 -9.05 -16.97 -5.46
N GLN A 75 -8.85 -17.92 -4.55
CA GLN A 75 -9.93 -18.56 -3.78
C GLN A 75 -10.63 -17.61 -2.79
N TRP A 76 -10.00 -16.50 -2.42
CA TRP A 76 -10.58 -15.51 -1.51
C TRP A 76 -11.51 -14.51 -2.19
N TYR A 77 -11.54 -14.49 -3.52
CA TYR A 77 -12.49 -13.66 -4.27
C TYR A 77 -13.79 -14.42 -4.50
N SER A 78 -14.91 -13.70 -4.46
CA SER A 78 -16.19 -14.17 -4.97
C SER A 78 -16.20 -14.26 -6.50
N GLU A 79 -17.20 -14.95 -7.07
CA GLU A 79 -17.30 -15.06 -8.52
C GLU A 79 -17.53 -13.70 -9.21
N SER A 80 -18.33 -12.81 -8.63
CA SER A 80 -18.57 -11.46 -9.18
C SER A 80 -17.32 -10.57 -9.13
N GLU A 81 -16.49 -10.72 -8.10
CA GLU A 81 -15.18 -10.05 -8.03
C GLU A 81 -14.25 -10.59 -9.12
N LYS A 82 -14.18 -11.92 -9.31
CA LYS A 82 -13.38 -12.53 -10.39
C LYS A 82 -13.83 -12.07 -11.77
N GLU A 83 -15.14 -11.96 -12.02
CA GLU A 83 -15.68 -11.41 -13.27
C GLU A 83 -15.22 -9.96 -13.47
N SER A 84 -15.28 -9.14 -12.43
CA SER A 84 -14.79 -7.76 -12.46
C SER A 84 -13.30 -7.71 -12.79
N ILE A 85 -12.48 -8.53 -12.12
CA ILE A 85 -11.04 -8.64 -12.35
C ILE A 85 -10.72 -9.07 -13.79
N ASN A 86 -11.40 -10.09 -14.31
CA ASN A 86 -11.21 -10.60 -15.68
C ASN A 86 -11.58 -9.58 -16.76
N SER A 87 -12.45 -8.62 -16.45
CA SER A 87 -12.82 -7.55 -17.37
C SER A 87 -11.74 -6.46 -17.51
N CYS A 88 -10.75 -6.45 -16.62
CA CYS A 88 -9.67 -5.47 -16.59
C CYS A 88 -8.50 -5.91 -17.47
N SER A 89 -7.82 -4.96 -18.12
CA SER A 89 -6.50 -5.22 -18.70
C SER A 89 -5.44 -5.39 -17.62
N GLU A 90 -5.60 -4.64 -16.53
CA GLU A 90 -4.82 -4.78 -15.30
C GLU A 90 -5.72 -4.49 -14.10
N ALA A 91 -5.65 -5.36 -13.09
CA ALA A 91 -6.38 -5.21 -11.84
C ALA A 91 -5.40 -5.12 -10.67
N LEU A 92 -5.59 -4.14 -9.80
CA LEU A 92 -4.81 -3.92 -8.59
C LEU A 92 -5.66 -4.19 -7.36
N LEU A 93 -5.09 -4.93 -6.42
CA LEU A 93 -5.58 -5.02 -5.06
C LEU A 93 -4.88 -3.93 -4.25
N VAL A 94 -5.66 -3.06 -3.62
CA VAL A 94 -5.14 -1.96 -2.80
C VAL A 94 -5.71 -2.05 -1.39
N VAL A 95 -4.83 -2.00 -0.40
CA VAL A 95 -5.17 -1.91 1.03
C VAL A 95 -4.65 -0.56 1.52
N SER A 96 -5.55 0.35 1.90
CA SER A 96 -5.18 1.74 2.18
C SER A 96 -5.61 2.21 3.57
N TYR A 97 -4.81 3.07 4.17
CA TYR A 97 -5.12 3.76 5.42
C TYR A 97 -5.01 5.27 5.22
N HIS A 98 -5.86 6.02 5.91
CA HIS A 98 -5.77 7.48 6.03
C HIS A 98 -6.12 7.90 7.45
N LEU A 99 -5.31 8.79 8.03
CA LEU A 99 -5.53 9.29 9.39
C LEU A 99 -6.65 10.35 9.45
N ASP A 100 -6.60 11.33 8.55
CA ASP A 100 -7.52 12.48 8.53
C ASP A 100 -7.78 12.92 7.08
N ALA A 101 -9.06 12.93 6.70
CA ALA A 101 -9.52 13.35 5.38
C ALA A 101 -9.19 14.81 5.03
N LYS A 102 -8.85 15.66 6.01
CA LYS A 102 -8.47 17.07 5.78
C LYS A 102 -7.02 17.26 5.31
N ARG A 103 -6.16 16.24 5.42
CA ARG A 103 -4.74 16.33 5.05
C ARG A 103 -4.44 15.59 3.76
N ILE A 104 -4.50 14.26 3.81
CA ILE A 104 -4.41 13.38 2.64
C ILE A 104 -5.62 12.47 2.74
N SER A 105 -6.60 12.69 1.87
CA SER A 105 -7.80 11.87 1.83
C SER A 105 -7.63 10.69 0.87
N TYR A 106 -8.42 9.65 1.10
CA TYR A 106 -8.61 8.59 0.11
C TYR A 106 -9.13 9.13 -1.23
N SER A 107 -9.97 10.17 -1.23
CA SER A 107 -10.49 10.77 -2.47
C SER A 107 -9.39 11.39 -3.33
N MET A 108 -8.36 12.00 -2.72
CA MET A 108 -7.20 12.52 -3.45
C MET A 108 -6.44 11.37 -4.12
N PHE A 109 -6.22 10.26 -3.41
CA PHE A 109 -5.61 9.06 -3.98
C PHE A 109 -6.44 8.49 -5.14
N LYS A 110 -7.74 8.32 -4.94
CA LYS A 110 -8.67 7.84 -5.97
C LYS A 110 -8.67 8.73 -7.21
N GLU A 111 -8.56 10.05 -7.06
CA GLU A 111 -8.45 10.97 -8.19
C GLU A 111 -7.16 10.73 -9.00
N GLN A 112 -6.03 10.47 -8.35
CA GLN A 112 -4.78 10.11 -9.04
C GLN A 112 -4.90 8.77 -9.77
N MET A 113 -5.50 7.76 -9.13
CA MET A 113 -5.79 6.47 -9.76
C MET A 113 -6.67 6.63 -11.01
N SER A 114 -7.71 7.47 -10.92
CA SER A 114 -8.61 7.75 -12.04
C SER A 114 -7.92 8.50 -13.19
N LYS A 115 -7.03 9.46 -12.88
CA LYS A 115 -6.19 10.13 -13.90
C LYS A 115 -5.25 9.16 -14.63
N ALA A 116 -4.80 8.11 -13.94
CA ALA A 116 -4.02 7.03 -14.53
C ALA A 116 -4.87 5.96 -15.24
N GLY A 117 -6.20 6.15 -15.34
CA GLY A 117 -7.11 5.27 -16.06
C GLY A 117 -7.67 4.10 -15.24
N TYR A 118 -7.52 4.11 -13.92
CA TYR A 118 -8.11 3.10 -13.04
C TYR A 118 -9.49 3.52 -12.53
N GLU A 119 -10.43 2.58 -12.58
CA GLU A 119 -11.75 2.67 -11.96
C GLU A 119 -11.80 1.79 -10.71
N GLU A 120 -12.33 2.32 -9.61
CA GLU A 120 -12.48 1.55 -8.37
C GLU A 120 -13.64 0.56 -8.48
N PHE A 121 -13.46 -0.66 -7.98
CA PHE A 121 -14.50 -1.66 -7.78
C PHE A 121 -14.38 -2.31 -6.39
N ALA A 122 -15.45 -2.95 -5.93
CA ALA A 122 -15.52 -3.53 -4.59
C ALA A 122 -14.84 -4.90 -4.53
N LEU A 123 -14.15 -5.15 -3.42
CA LEU A 123 -13.50 -6.42 -3.07
C LEU A 123 -13.93 -6.83 -1.65
N GLU A 124 -15.24 -7.01 -1.46
CA GLU A 124 -15.85 -7.29 -0.16
C GLU A 124 -15.46 -8.67 0.40
N GLU A 125 -15.55 -9.73 -0.42
CA GLU A 125 -15.28 -11.11 0.02
C GLU A 125 -13.79 -11.28 0.30
N PHE A 126 -12.94 -10.76 -0.59
CA PHE A 126 -11.50 -10.73 -0.35
C PHE A 126 -11.16 -9.96 0.93
N GLY A 127 -11.78 -8.80 1.15
CA GLY A 127 -11.58 -7.99 2.35
C GLY A 127 -12.01 -8.70 3.63
N GLN A 128 -13.07 -9.51 3.60
CA GLN A 128 -13.48 -10.36 4.72
C GLN A 128 -12.47 -11.47 5.00
N ASN A 129 -12.03 -12.18 3.95
CA ASN A 129 -11.04 -13.24 4.09
C ASN A 129 -9.70 -12.70 4.61
N LEU A 130 -9.26 -11.53 4.15
CA LEU A 130 -8.05 -10.86 4.64
C LEU A 130 -8.14 -10.53 6.14
N LYS A 131 -9.29 -10.04 6.61
CA LYS A 131 -9.53 -9.73 8.03
C LYS A 131 -9.44 -10.95 8.94
N LEU A 132 -9.78 -12.12 8.43
CA LEU A 132 -9.72 -13.39 9.16
C LEU A 132 -8.33 -14.03 9.11
N HIS A 133 -7.40 -13.47 8.34
CA HIS A 133 -6.05 -14.02 8.24
C HIS A 133 -5.26 -13.84 9.56
N PRO A 134 -4.50 -14.84 10.02
CA PRO A 134 -3.73 -14.75 11.27
C PRO A 134 -2.76 -13.56 11.35
N ASP A 135 -2.18 -13.17 10.21
CA ASP A 135 -1.24 -12.04 10.15
C ASP A 135 -1.95 -10.66 10.17
N TYR A 136 -3.27 -10.58 10.03
CA TYR A 136 -4.00 -9.31 9.87
C TYR A 136 -3.75 -8.32 11.02
N GLU A 137 -3.87 -8.79 12.27
CA GLU A 137 -3.62 -7.98 13.46
C GLU A 137 -2.13 -7.73 13.68
N TYR A 138 -1.29 -8.74 13.44
CA TYR A 138 0.18 -8.60 13.55
C TYR A 138 0.71 -7.50 12.62
N LEU A 139 0.12 -7.39 11.43
CA LEU A 139 0.44 -6.41 10.41
C LEU A 139 -0.29 -5.07 10.61
N SER A 140 -1.06 -4.92 11.69
CA SER A 140 -1.79 -3.70 12.04
C SER A 140 -2.72 -3.19 10.92
N LEU A 141 -3.37 -4.11 10.21
CA LEU A 141 -4.25 -3.79 9.07
C LEU A 141 -5.68 -3.41 9.48
N SER A 142 -6.00 -3.41 10.78
CA SER A 142 -7.36 -3.19 11.31
C SER A 142 -7.99 -1.86 10.92
N LEU A 143 -7.18 -0.83 10.64
CA LEU A 143 -7.63 0.49 10.20
C LEU A 143 -7.59 0.67 8.68
N HIS A 144 -7.09 -0.32 7.94
CA HIS A 144 -7.00 -0.26 6.49
C HIS A 144 -8.30 -0.72 5.83
N LYS A 145 -8.54 -0.18 4.64
CA LYS A 145 -9.68 -0.51 3.78
C LYS A 145 -9.18 -1.16 2.51
N VAL A 146 -9.91 -2.16 2.04
CA VAL A 146 -9.58 -2.95 0.84
C VAL A 146 -10.37 -2.40 -0.35
N HIS A 147 -9.68 -2.24 -1.47
CA HIS A 147 -10.20 -1.67 -2.71
C HIS A 147 -9.65 -2.44 -3.92
N GLY A 148 -10.48 -2.63 -4.94
CA GLY A 148 -10.04 -3.06 -6.25
C GLY A 148 -9.90 -1.86 -7.18
N PHE A 149 -8.86 -1.82 -7.99
CA PHE A 149 -8.71 -0.83 -9.06
C PHE A 149 -8.52 -1.53 -10.40
N CYS A 150 -9.35 -1.17 -11.36
CA CYS A 150 -9.44 -1.79 -12.67
C CYS A 150 -9.01 -0.79 -13.74
N ARG A 151 -7.98 -1.13 -14.52
CA ARG A 151 -7.64 -0.37 -15.73
C ARG A 151 -8.35 -1.01 -16.93
N LYS A 152 -9.04 -0.18 -17.71
CA LYS A 152 -9.68 -0.59 -18.97
C LYS A 152 -8.89 -0.03 -20.15
N GLY A 153 -8.28 -0.92 -20.94
CA GLY A 153 -7.58 -0.56 -22.17
C GLY A 153 -6.10 -0.95 -22.20
N THR A 154 -5.48 -0.86 -23.39
CA THR A 154 -4.13 -1.37 -23.69
C THR A 154 -3.01 -0.35 -23.57
N SER A 155 -3.28 0.92 -23.25
CA SER A 155 -2.20 1.90 -23.05
C SER A 155 -1.51 1.65 -21.70
N LEU A 156 -0.54 0.74 -21.70
CA LEU A 156 0.32 0.43 -20.54
C LEU A 156 1.36 1.54 -20.24
N ASP A 157 1.40 2.60 -21.05
CA ASP A 157 2.52 3.57 -21.09
C ASP A 157 2.40 4.75 -20.12
N SER A 158 1.38 4.80 -19.25
CA SER A 158 1.35 5.83 -18.20
C SER A 158 1.69 5.23 -16.84
N ASP A 159 2.88 5.57 -16.35
CA ASP A 159 3.30 5.37 -14.97
C ASP A 159 2.21 5.87 -14.01
N LEU A 160 1.85 5.05 -13.01
CA LEU A 160 0.93 5.47 -11.96
C LEU A 160 1.64 6.43 -11.00
N ARG A 161 1.50 7.73 -11.28
CA ARG A 161 2.10 8.81 -10.49
C ARG A 161 1.14 9.28 -9.40
N ILE A 162 1.60 9.22 -8.16
CA ILE A 162 0.87 9.71 -6.99
C ILE A 162 1.58 10.96 -6.47
N SER A 163 0.83 12.06 -6.41
CA SER A 163 1.31 13.33 -5.89
C SER A 163 0.33 13.90 -4.87
N PHE A 164 0.84 14.21 -3.68
CA PHE A 164 0.07 14.87 -2.62
C PHE A 164 0.71 16.23 -2.27
N PRO A 165 -0.09 17.25 -1.94
CA PRO A 165 0.42 18.56 -1.57
C PRO A 165 1.46 18.51 -0.45
N GLY A 166 2.63 19.09 -0.71
CA GLY A 166 3.74 19.14 0.25
C GLY A 166 4.60 17.87 0.30
N PHE A 167 4.33 16.87 -0.54
CA PHE A 167 5.14 15.67 -0.69
C PHE A 167 5.74 15.61 -2.10
N ASN A 168 6.83 14.86 -2.25
CA ASN A 168 7.37 14.55 -3.57
C ASN A 168 6.44 13.60 -4.31
N GLU A 169 6.44 13.67 -5.65
CA GLU A 169 5.76 12.68 -6.48
C GLU A 169 6.43 11.30 -6.32
N VAL A 170 5.61 10.25 -6.34
CA VAL A 170 6.08 8.87 -6.41
C VAL A 170 5.42 8.13 -7.56
N VAL A 171 6.17 7.22 -8.17
CA VAL A 171 5.65 6.26 -9.15
C VAL A 171 5.34 4.95 -8.42
N LEU A 172 4.16 4.40 -8.67
CA LEU A 172 3.78 3.05 -8.30
C LEU A 172 3.97 2.16 -9.54
N HIS A 173 4.58 0.98 -9.36
CA HIS A 173 4.94 0.05 -10.45
C HIS A 173 3.96 -1.14 -10.58
#